data_AF-A0A2V7YAW4-F1
#
_entry.id   AF-A0A2V7YAW4-F1
#
_cell.length_a   1.000
_cell.length_b   1.000
_cell.length_c   1.000
_cell.angle_alpha   90.00
_cell.angle_beta   90.00
_cell.angle_gamma   90.00
#
_symmetry.space_group_name_H-M   'P 1'
#
loop_
_entity.id
_entity.type
_entity.pdbx_description
1 polymer ?
#
loop_
_entity_poly.entity_id
_entity_poly.type
_entity_poly.pdbx_seq_one_letter_code
_entity_poly.pdbx_strand_id
1 'polypeptide(L)' 'MSDYDDSKQLADLNAELETEVDHLQDRFDPEAGKLEVLGIKPRKAAVAARFLTLAWAPKQADGDQLKAAWK' A
#
# COMPACT_ATOMS: atom_id res chain seq x y z
N MET A 1 -12.58 -8.11 -54.51
CA MET A 1 -11.14 -7.88 -54.26
C MET A 1 -10.89 -6.59 -53.45
N SER A 2 -11.92 -5.99 -52.84
CA SER A 2 -11.82 -4.73 -52.06
C SER A 2 -11.71 -5.00 -50.55
N ASP A 3 -12.45 -5.99 -50.05
CA ASP A 3 -12.57 -6.30 -48.62
C ASP A 3 -11.27 -6.77 -47.93
N TYR A 4 -10.29 -7.25 -48.71
CA TYR A 4 -8.99 -7.67 -48.18
C TYR A 4 -8.08 -6.47 -47.87
N ASP A 5 -8.25 -5.35 -48.58
CA ASP A 5 -7.45 -4.14 -48.37
C ASP A 5 -7.96 -3.37 -47.13
N ASP A 6 -9.28 -3.30 -46.96
CA ASP A 6 -9.92 -2.68 -45.80
C ASP A 6 -9.58 -3.40 -44.49
N SER A 7 -9.57 -4.74 -44.50
CA SER A 7 -9.21 -5.53 -43.31
C SER A 7 -7.74 -5.39 -42.95
N LYS A 8 -6.87 -5.26 -43.96
CA LYS A 8 -5.44 -5.01 -43.75
C LYS A 8 -5.19 -3.61 -43.18
N GLN A 9 -5.85 -2.59 -43.73
CA GLN A 9 -5.75 -1.22 -43.21
C GLN A 9 -6.21 -1.11 -41.76
N LEU A 10 -7.30 -1.79 -41.39
CA LEU A 10 -7.77 -1.85 -40.02
C LEU A 10 -6.78 -2.55 -39.08
N ALA A 11 -6.15 -3.63 -39.55
CA ALA A 11 -5.13 -4.33 -38.77
C ALA A 11 -3.88 -3.45 -38.56
N ASP A 12 -3.43 -2.76 -39.61
CA ASP A 12 -2.27 -1.88 -39.55
C ASP A 12 -2.52 -0.69 -38.61
N LEU A 13 -3.71 -0.07 -38.66
CA LEU A 13 -4.11 1.02 -37.77
C LEU A 13 -4.25 0.56 -36.30
N ASN A 14 -4.78 -0.65 -36.07
CA ASN A 14 -4.86 -1.19 -34.72
C ASN A 14 -3.47 -1.47 -34.13
N ALA A 15 -2.54 -1.97 -34.94
CA ALA A 15 -1.17 -2.20 -34.49
C ALA A 15 -0.45 -0.88 -34.13
N GLU A 16 -0.69 0.18 -34.89
CA GLU A 16 -0.19 1.52 -34.58
C GLU A 16 -0.80 2.06 -33.28
N LEU A 17 -2.11 1.91 -33.10
CA LEU A 17 -2.81 2.30 -31.87
C LEU A 17 -2.32 1.54 -30.64
N GLU A 18 -2.15 0.22 -30.74
CA GLU A 18 -1.61 -0.60 -29.65
C GLU A 18 -0.20 -0.14 -29.26
N THR A 19 0.65 0.16 -30.25
CA THR A 19 2.00 0.68 -30.00
C THR A 19 1.98 2.03 -29.26
N GLU A 20 1.09 2.94 -29.64
CA GLU A 20 0.95 4.24 -28.97
C GLU A 20 0.36 4.11 -27.56
N VAL A 21 -0.58 3.18 -27.37
CA VAL A 21 -1.15 2.88 -26.05
C VAL A 21 -0.08 2.33 -25.12
N ASP A 22 0.72 1.37 -25.58
CA ASP A 22 1.81 0.78 -24.79
C ASP A 22 2.84 1.83 -24.40
N HIS A 23 3.25 2.69 -25.35
CA HIS A 23 4.18 3.79 -25.07
C HIS A 23 3.63 4.80 -24.04
N LEU A 24 2.33 5.10 -24.09
CA LEU A 24 1.68 5.97 -23.11
C LEU A 24 1.54 5.30 -21.75
N GLN A 25 1.21 4.01 -21.70
CA GLN A 25 1.14 3.24 -20.46
C GLN A 25 2.50 3.17 -19.77
N ASP A 26 3.57 2.88 -20.50
CA ASP A 26 4.94 2.85 -19.98
C ASP A 26 5.37 4.20 -19.40
N ARG A 27 4.97 5.30 -20.04
CA ARG A 27 5.33 6.65 -19.59
C ARG A 27 4.59 7.09 -18.33
N PHE A 28 3.38 6.58 -18.12
CA PHE A 28 2.49 7.05 -17.07
C PHE A 28 2.07 5.95 -16.08
N ASP A 29 2.78 4.81 -16.07
CA ASP A 29 2.52 3.73 -15.12
C ASP A 29 2.69 4.24 -13.68
N PRO A 30 1.59 4.34 -12.91
CA PRO A 30 1.65 4.79 -11.52
C PRO A 30 2.36 3.76 -10.62
N GLU A 31 2.44 2.49 -11.03
CA GLU A 31 3.12 1.43 -10.27
C GLU A 31 4.64 1.46 -10.45
N ALA A 32 5.13 1.87 -11.64
CA ALA A 32 6.56 2.09 -11.90
C ALA A 32 7.11 3.37 -11.24
N GLY A 33 6.25 4.26 -10.74
CA GLY A 33 6.63 5.48 -10.04
C GLY A 33 7.45 5.19 -8.79
N LYS A 34 8.63 5.81 -8.66
CA LYS A 34 9.44 5.71 -7.44
C LYS A 34 8.71 6.40 -6.28
N LEU A 35 8.26 5.60 -5.31
CA LEU A 35 7.65 6.11 -4.09
C LEU A 35 8.74 6.66 -3.15
N GLU A 36 8.61 7.93 -2.78
CA GLU A 36 9.46 8.52 -1.75
C GLU A 36 8.94 8.13 -0.36
N VAL A 37 9.79 7.51 0.45
CA VAL A 37 9.46 7.17 1.84
C VAL A 37 9.74 8.39 2.71
N LEU A 38 8.70 9.16 3.01
CA LEU A 38 8.78 10.28 3.94
C LEU A 38 8.65 9.80 5.39
N GLY A 39 9.74 9.91 6.15
CA GLY A 39 9.75 9.64 7.59
C GLY A 39 9.08 10.76 8.38
N ILE A 40 7.76 10.71 8.54
CA ILE A 40 7.03 11.71 9.33
C ILE A 40 7.12 11.33 10.82
N LYS A 41 7.87 12.11 11.60
CA LYS A 41 7.84 12.04 13.07
C LYS A 41 6.74 12.96 13.59
N PRO A 42 5.59 12.42 14.08
CA PRO A 42 4.55 13.26 14.64
C PRO A 42 5.08 14.02 15.86
N ARG A 43 4.75 15.31 15.95
CA ARG A 43 5.00 16.10 17.15
C ARG A 43 4.12 15.57 18.27
N LYS A 44 4.60 15.56 19.52
CA LYS A 44 3.81 15.09 20.68
C LYS A 44 2.45 15.77 20.80
N ALA A 45 2.36 17.06 20.48
CA ALA A 45 1.13 17.83 20.49
C ALA A 45 0.11 17.42 19.40
N ALA A 46 0.54 16.69 18.37
CA ALA A 46 -0.30 16.22 17.28
C ALA A 46 -0.85 14.79 17.50
N VAL A 47 -0.52 14.16 18.64
CA VAL A 47 -0.99 12.82 18.99
C VAL A 47 -2.04 12.94 20.08
N ALA A 48 -3.30 12.73 19.73
CA ALA A 48 -4.39 12.65 20.70
C ALA A 48 -4.53 11.20 21.19
N ALA A 49 -4.13 10.93 22.43
CA ALA A 49 -4.43 9.66 23.09
C ALA A 49 -5.91 9.69 23.55
N ARG A 50 -6.78 8.98 22.83
CA ARG A 50 -8.24 8.96 23.13
C ARG A 50 -8.60 7.95 24.22
N PHE A 51 -7.86 6.85 24.29
CA PHE A 51 -8.06 5.79 25.26
C PHE A 51 -6.71 5.33 25.80
N LEU A 52 -6.55 5.40 27.12
CA LEU A 52 -5.40 4.91 27.85
C LEU A 52 -5.92 4.08 29.02
N THR A 53 -5.52 2.81 29.08
CA THR A 53 -5.85 1.93 30.21
C THR A 53 -4.55 1.54 30.91
N LEU A 54 -4.47 1.85 32.20
CA LEU A 54 -3.39 1.38 33.05
C LEU A 54 -3.84 0.08 33.73
N ALA A 55 -3.25 -1.05 33.34
CA ALA A 55 -3.47 -2.32 34.01
C ALA A 55 -2.36 -2.56 35.04
N TRP A 56 -2.76 -2.73 36.30
CA TRP A 56 -1.85 -3.12 37.38
C TRP A 56 -2.20 -4.52 37.86
N ALA A 57 -1.23 -5.44 37.78
CA ALA A 57 -1.37 -6.82 38.22
C ALA A 57 -0.24 -7.16 39.21
N PRO A 58 -0.38 -6.79 40.50
CA PRO A 58 0.65 -7.05 41.48
C PRO A 58 0.74 -8.56 41.76
N LYS A 59 1.96 -9.00 42.02
CA LYS A 59 2.30 -10.37 42.36
C LYS A 59 2.79 -10.43 43.80
N GLN A 60 2.44 -11.50 44.50
CA GLN A 60 2.95 -11.81 45.83
C GLN A 60 3.89 -13.01 45.73
N ALA A 61 4.96 -13.00 46.53
CA ALA A 61 5.83 -14.15 46.67
C ALA A 61 5.13 -15.27 47.45
N ASP A 62 5.22 -16.48 46.89
CA ASP A 62 4.76 -17.74 47.48
C ASP A 62 5.94 -18.72 47.37
N GLY A 63 6.81 -18.70 48.39
CA GLY A 63 8.10 -19.39 48.34
C GLY A 63 8.99 -18.86 47.20
N ASP A 64 9.46 -19.75 46.32
CA ASP A 64 10.32 -19.42 45.17
C ASP A 64 9.50 -19.03 43.91
N GLN A 65 8.17 -18.89 44.05
CA GLN A 65 7.26 -18.54 42.96
C GLN A 65 6.56 -17.21 43.20
N LEU A 66 6.19 -16.51 42.12
CA LEU A 66 5.38 -15.30 42.17
C LEU A 66 3.96 -15.61 41.71
N LYS A 67 2.98 -15.45 42.60
CA LYS A 67 1.55 -15.65 42.31
C LYS A 67 0.82 -14.31 42.18
N ALA A 68 -0.27 -14.24 41.43
CA ALA A 68 -1.13 -13.05 41.42
C ALA A 68 -1.61 -12.72 42.84
N ALA A 69 -1.53 -11.45 43.25
CA ALA A 69 -1.95 -11.02 44.58
C ALA A 69 -3.49 -10.86 44.73
N TRP A 70 -4.26 -11.33 43.74
CA TRP A 70 -5.72 -11.18 43.62
C TRP A 70 -6.29 -12.58 43.39
N LYS A 71 -7.51 -12.82 43.91
CA LYS A 71 -8.17 -14.13 43.93
C LYS A 71 -9.26 -14.24 42.89
#